data_AF-A0A932JJV6-F1
#
_entry.id   AF-A0A932JJV6-F1
#
_cell.length_a   1.000
_cell.length_b   1.000
_cell.length_c   1.000
_cell.angle_alpha   90.00
_cell.angle_beta   90.00
_cell.angle_gamma   90.00
#
_symmetry.space_group_name_H-M   'P 1'
#
loop_
_entity.id
_entity.type
_entity.pdbx_description
1 polymer ?
#
loop_
_entity_poly.entity_id
_entity_poly.type
_entity_poly.pdbx_seq_one_letter_code
_entity_poly.pdbx_strand_id
1 'polypeptide(L)' 'FGPGTAIALRTGWRFNSPSDRLPLGIGLREGRYSLDYALNEKQSLGQIHHASFGVRF' A
#
# COMPACT_ATOMS: atom_id res chain seq x y z
N PHE A 1 11.92 2.86 -18.08
CA PHE A 1 11.57 1.74 -17.18
C PHE A 1 12.00 0.45 -17.85
N GLY A 2 12.95 -0.29 -17.26
CA GLY A 2 13.43 -1.56 -17.83
C GLY A 2 12.43 -2.70 -17.59
N PRO A 3 12.63 -3.89 -18.20
CA PRO A 3 11.70 -5.04 -18.11
C PRO A 3 11.53 -5.65 -16.71
N GLY A 4 12.12 -5.06 -15.65
CA GLY A 4 11.97 -5.47 -14.26
C GLY A 4 11.35 -4.41 -13.35
N THR A 5 10.98 -3.23 -13.86
CA THR A 5 10.40 -2.15 -13.06
C THR A 5 8.88 -2.14 -13.20
N ALA A 6 8.15 -2.25 -12.10
CA ALA A 6 6.69 -2.15 -12.07
C ALA A 6 6.23 -1.17 -10.98
N ILE A 7 5.17 -0.42 -11.28
CA ILE A 7 4.52 0.50 -10.35
C ILE A 7 3.10 -0.01 -10.12
N ALA A 8 2.66 -0.03 -8.86
CA ALA A 8 1.31 -0.39 -8.48
C ALA A 8 0.66 0.78 -7.74
N LEU A 9 -0.53 1.19 -8.18
CA LEU A 9 -1.42 2.04 -7.40
C LEU A 9 -2.51 1.15 -6.81
N ARG A 10 -2.72 1.27 -5.50
CA ARG A 10 -3.70 0.48 -4.76
C ARG A 10 -4.71 1.42 -4.15
N THR A 11 -5.98 1.11 -4.38
CA THR A 11 -7.10 1.71 -3.68
C THR A 11 -7.97 0.58 -3.18
N GLY A 12 -8.66 0.80 -2.07
CA GLY A 12 -9.63 -0.14 -1.56
C GLY A 12 -10.78 0.61 -0.91
N TRP A 13 -11.85 -0.11 -0.64
CA TRP A 13 -12.94 0.35 0.20
C TRP A 13 -13.22 -0.72 1.23
N ARG A 14 -13.19 -0.35 2.51
CA ARG A 14 -13.50 -1.26 3.61
C ARG A 14 -14.85 -0.86 4.18
N PHE A 15 -15.84 -1.76 4.13
CA PHE A 15 -17.14 -1.59 4.79
C PHE A 15 -17.12 -2.32 6.13
N ASN A 16 -16.95 -1.59 7.22
CA ASN A 16 -17.13 -2.07 8.58
C ASN A 16 -17.45 -0.87 9.48
N SER A 17 -18.74 -0.53 9.63
CA SER A 17 -19.20 0.62 10.44
C SER A 17 -18.72 0.52 11.89
N PRO A 18 -18.12 1.56 12.55
CA PRO A 18 -17.86 2.96 12.18
C PRO A 18 -16.43 3.19 11.62
N SER A 19 -15.88 2.21 10.91
CA SER A 19 -14.51 2.21 10.38
C SER A 19 -14.45 2.15 8.84
N ASP A 20 -15.52 2.56 8.17
CA ASP A 20 -15.62 2.61 6.71
C ASP A 20 -14.56 3.56 6.13
N ARG A 21 -13.64 3.03 5.30
CA ARG A 21 -12.46 3.77 4.84
C ARG A 21 -12.00 3.40 3.46
N LEU A 22 -11.32 4.36 2.85
CA LEU A 22 -10.62 4.25 1.59
C LEU A 22 -9.10 4.14 1.82
N PRO A 23 -8.53 2.94 2.03
CA PRO A 23 -7.08 2.78 2.02
C PRO A 23 -6.51 3.12 0.64
N LEU A 24 -5.42 3.88 0.64
CA LEU A 24 -4.65 4.21 -0.56
C LEU A 24 -3.23 3.66 -0.42
N GLY A 25 -2.60 3.28 -1.52
CA GLY A 25 -1.23 2.83 -1.49
C GLY A 25 -0.52 2.91 -2.84
N ILE A 26 0.80 2.95 -2.77
CA ILE A 26 1.72 2.91 -3.90
C ILE A 26 2.73 1.79 -3.68
N GLY A 27 3.07 1.10 -4.75
CA GLY A 27 4.07 0.03 -4.77
C GLY A 27 5.04 0.26 -5.90
N LEU A 28 6.31 -0.02 -5.64
CA LEU A 28 7.40 -0.04 -6.61
C LEU A 28 8.04 -1.41 -6.53
N ARG A 29 8.24 -2.04 -7.68
CA ARG A 29 9.01 -3.27 -7.81
C ARG A 29 10.12 -3.03 -8.79
N GLU A 30 11.32 -3.44 -8.42
CA GLU A 30 12.48 -3.42 -9.31
C GLU A 30 13.23 -4.76 -9.18
N GLY A 31 13.07 -5.60 -10.21
CA GLY A 31 13.61 -6.95 -10.25
C GLY A 31 13.07 -7.80 -9.09
N ARG A 32 13.96 -8.18 -8.18
CA ARG A 32 13.65 -9.00 -6.99
C ARG A 32 13.18 -8.20 -5.79
N TYR A 33 13.30 -6.87 -5.82
CA TYR A 33 12.96 -6.01 -4.69
C TYR A 33 11.59 -5.38 -4.87
N SER A 34 10.85 -5.21 -3.79
CA SER A 34 9.62 -4.42 -3.77
C SER A 34 9.58 -3.50 -2.56
N LEU A 35 9.04 -2.30 -2.77
CA LEU A 35 8.75 -1.33 -1.75
C LEU A 35 7.27 -0.96 -1.88
N ASP A 36 6.53 -1.02 -0.79
CA ASP A 36 5.13 -0.64 -0.77
C ASP A 36 4.87 0.33 0.39
N TYR A 37 4.03 1.31 0.13
CA TYR A 37 3.56 2.27 1.10
C TYR A 37 2.05 2.40 1.00
N ALA A 38 1.36 2.31 2.13
CA ALA A 38 -0.08 2.46 2.23
C ALA A 38 -0.46 3.40 3.36
N LEU A 39 -1.54 4.15 3.11
CA LEU A 39 -2.16 5.11 3.99
C LEU A 39 -3.59 4.64 4.27
N ASN A 40 -3.98 4.74 5.52
CA ASN A 40 -5.36 4.48 5.94
C ASN A 40 -5.69 5.40 7.11
N GLU A 41 -6.90 5.93 7.20
CA GLU A 41 -7.25 6.88 8.25
C GLU A 41 -8.23 6.27 9.25
N LYS A 42 -7.74 5.74 10.37
CA LYS A 42 -8.60 5.16 11.40
C LYS A 42 -9.18 6.20 12.33
N GLN A 43 -10.49 6.44 12.29
CA GLN A 43 -11.22 7.37 13.16
C GLN A 43 -10.87 7.26 14.67
N SER A 44 -10.47 6.07 15.15
CA SER A 44 -9.99 5.86 16.53
C SER A 44 -8.47 5.80 16.72
N LEU A 45 -7.67 5.67 15.65
CA LEU A 45 -6.20 5.59 15.71
C LEU A 45 -5.49 6.71 14.92
N GLY A 46 -6.23 7.62 14.30
CA GLY A 46 -5.71 8.61 13.36
C GLY A 46 -5.18 8.01 12.06
N GLN A 47 -4.23 8.69 11.44
CA GLN A 47 -3.58 8.24 10.21
C GLN A 47 -2.64 7.05 10.49
N ILE A 48 -2.87 5.95 9.80
CA ILE A 48 -2.06 4.74 9.82
C ILE A 48 -1.22 4.71 8.55
N HIS A 49 0.09 4.64 8.75
CA HIS A 49 1.09 4.52 7.70
C HIS A 49 1.63 3.09 7.74
N HIS A 50 1.63 2.41 6.60
CA HIS A 50 2.18 1.07 6.48
C HIS A 50 3.22 1.07 5.35
N ALA A 51 4.48 0.82 5.72
CA ALA A 51 5.57 0.63 4.77
C ALA A 51 6.06 -0.81 4.85
N SER A 52 6.26 -1.44 3.70
CA SER A 52 6.82 -2.79 3.62
C SER A 52 7.89 -2.90 2.55
N PHE A 53 8.89 -3.73 2.81
CA PHE A 53 9.95 -4.07 1.87
C PHE A 53 9.96 -5.59 1.62
N GLY A 54 10.11 -5.99 0.37
CA GLY A 54 10.07 -7.40 -0.04
C GLY A 54 11.26 -7.79 -0.91
N VAL A 55 11.65 -9.06 -0.79
CA VAL A 55 12.67 -9.71 -1.62
C VAL A 55 12.12 -11.04 -2.15
N ARG A 56 12.26 -11.27 -3.46
CA ARG A 56 11.90 -12.54 -4.11
C ARG A 56 13.16 -13.35 -4.41
N PHE A 57 13.14 -14.64 -4.09
CA PHE A 57 14.22 -15.61 -4.34
C PHE A 57 13.78 -16.61 -5.41
#